data_AF-A0A7L3FCR2-F1
#
_entry.id   AF-A0A7L3FCR2-F1
#
_cell.length_a   1.000
_cell.length_b   1.000
_cell.length_c   1.000
_cell.angle_alpha   90.00
_cell.angle_beta   90.00
_cell.angle_gamma   90.00
#
_symmetry.space_group_name_H-M   'P 1'
#
loop_
_entity.id
_entity.type
_entity.pdbx_description
1 polymer ?
#
loop_
_entity_poly.entity_id
_entity_poly.type
_entity_poly.pdbx_seq_one_letter_code
_entity_poly.pdbx_strand_id
1 'polypeptide(L)'
;MKSYFTKESKILAHNEKVMLYSKLLQSAEEQHGKLLSRIEKVDELMKKAESCLVALETDSDGEQEADCSCEMAEEKTLEQELESLKAEEEELRRELSDLEAENEQMLAEINHLKEKEKSCLELLETYNFTEWEITEWSQQQAVFNFLYDSIELTVMFGPLIDGDVFGENPSRKIVSLNFESLLDEEKAPPSSCLVQRLIFQFIGSQGCWEQRCPMLYYLPQVLRDVSLVVSRCKILGEEIEFLERWGGKYNLLKIDVSDTVVKLLFSASVAFAKFELVLSLSANYPSVLLPFTVHQQIGNIGEEEVSAVLSSVPVGHHYLRRIVSLIHQNLLQNPR
;
A
#
# COMPACT_ATOMS: atom_id res chain seq x y z
N MET A 1 -13.76 -12.99 56.42
CA MET A 1 -14.52 -13.05 55.15
C MET A 1 -13.69 -13.37 53.89
N LYS A 2 -12.35 -13.23 53.84
CA LYS A 2 -11.56 -13.52 52.62
C LYS A 2 -11.42 -15.01 52.22
N SER A 3 -11.65 -15.95 53.15
CA SER A 3 -11.45 -17.40 52.93
C SER A 3 -12.61 -18.11 52.22
N TYR A 4 -13.84 -17.59 52.33
CA TYR A 4 -15.03 -18.19 51.72
C TYR A 4 -15.09 -17.95 50.21
N PHE A 5 -14.85 -16.72 49.76
CA PHE A 5 -14.87 -16.34 48.33
C PHE A 5 -13.85 -17.11 47.47
N THR A 6 -12.66 -17.42 48.02
CA THR A 6 -11.64 -18.20 47.30
C THR A 6 -12.05 -19.67 47.13
N LYS A 7 -12.84 -20.23 48.05
CA LYS A 7 -13.35 -21.61 47.93
C LYS A 7 -14.46 -21.71 46.90
N GLU A 8 -15.37 -20.74 46.89
CA GLU A 8 -16.50 -20.68 45.96
C GLU A 8 -16.03 -20.49 44.51
N SER A 9 -15.05 -19.60 44.29
CA SER A 9 -14.43 -19.40 42.97
C SER A 9 -13.74 -20.67 42.45
N LYS A 10 -13.11 -21.45 43.32
CA LYS A 10 -12.48 -22.74 42.95
C LYS A 10 -13.50 -23.80 42.59
N ILE A 11 -14.65 -23.83 43.26
CA ILE A 11 -15.74 -24.77 42.96
C ILE A 11 -16.38 -24.41 41.61
N LEU A 12 -16.59 -23.12 41.33
CA LEU A 12 -17.09 -22.66 40.03
C LEU A 12 -16.14 -23.04 38.89
N ALA A 13 -14.85 -22.74 39.01
CA ALA A 13 -13.85 -23.09 38.01
C ALA A 13 -13.75 -24.62 37.80
N HIS A 14 -13.89 -25.42 38.86
CA HIS A 14 -13.93 -26.87 38.74
C HIS A 14 -15.18 -27.36 37.98
N ASN A 15 -16.35 -26.79 38.28
CA ASN A 15 -17.60 -27.16 37.60
C ASN A 15 -17.59 -26.75 36.11
N GLU A 16 -17.04 -25.58 35.78
CA GLU A 16 -16.82 -25.16 34.40
C GLU A 16 -15.88 -26.12 33.66
N LYS A 17 -14.78 -26.52 34.32
CA LYS A 17 -13.83 -27.50 33.76
C LYS A 17 -14.49 -28.86 33.51
N VAL A 18 -15.31 -29.35 34.44
CA VAL A 18 -16.07 -30.61 34.26
C VAL A 18 -17.06 -30.50 33.10
N MET A 19 -17.77 -29.38 32.98
CA MET A 19 -18.69 -29.15 31.86
C MET A 19 -17.95 -29.15 30.51
N LEU A 20 -16.80 -28.50 30.44
CA LEU A 20 -15.98 -28.45 29.23
C LEU A 20 -15.49 -29.84 28.82
N TYR A 21 -14.98 -30.64 29.76
CA TYR A 21 -14.54 -32.00 29.43
C TYR A 21 -15.71 -32.92 29.05
N SER A 22 -16.87 -32.77 29.69
CA SER A 22 -18.06 -33.54 29.31
C SER A 22 -18.51 -33.21 27.88
N LYS A 23 -18.51 -31.93 27.48
CA LYS A 23 -18.81 -31.52 26.10
C LYS A 23 -17.78 -32.03 25.11
N LEU A 24 -16.49 -32.00 25.47
CA LEU A 24 -15.41 -32.52 24.63
C LEU A 24 -15.55 -34.03 24.40
N LEU A 25 -15.88 -34.79 25.46
CA LEU A 25 -16.10 -36.22 25.38
C LEU A 25 -17.29 -36.54 24.45
N GLN A 26 -18.42 -35.87 24.64
CA GLN A 26 -19.61 -36.06 23.83
C GLN A 26 -19.36 -35.74 22.34
N SER A 27 -18.62 -34.66 22.07
CA SER A 27 -18.23 -34.32 20.69
C SER A 27 -17.29 -35.37 20.09
N ALA A 28 -16.37 -35.93 20.86
CA ALA A 28 -15.46 -36.97 20.38
C ALA A 28 -16.21 -38.27 20.06
N GLU A 29 -17.17 -38.66 20.89
CA GLU A 29 -18.04 -39.83 20.66
C GLU A 29 -18.90 -39.66 19.40
N GLU A 30 -19.47 -38.48 19.16
CA GLU A 30 -20.26 -38.19 17.96
C GLU A 30 -19.41 -38.28 16.68
N GLN A 31 -18.19 -37.73 16.71
CA GLN A 31 -17.26 -37.80 15.57
C GLN A 31 -16.80 -39.23 15.31
N HIS A 32 -16.57 -40.02 16.36
CA HIS A 32 -16.21 -41.42 16.24
C HIS A 32 -17.36 -42.24 15.60
N GLY A 33 -18.61 -41.99 16.01
CA GLY A 33 -19.78 -42.61 15.39
C GLY A 33 -19.93 -42.26 13.90
N LYS A 34 -19.69 -40.99 13.53
CA LYS A 34 -19.70 -40.56 12.13
C LYS A 34 -18.63 -41.28 11.31
N LEU A 35 -17.40 -41.41 11.84
CA LEU A 35 -16.32 -42.14 11.18
C LEU A 35 -16.65 -43.61 10.97
N LEU A 36 -17.17 -44.31 11.99
CA LEU A 36 -17.59 -45.71 11.86
C LEU A 36 -18.65 -45.88 10.77
N SER A 37 -19.66 -45.02 10.72
CA SER A 37 -20.69 -45.07 9.67
C SER A 37 -20.14 -44.82 8.26
N ARG A 38 -19.03 -44.06 8.13
CA ARG A 38 -18.37 -43.80 6.85
C ARG A 38 -17.52 -45.01 6.42
N ILE A 39 -16.86 -45.67 7.36
CA ILE A 39 -16.10 -46.91 7.10
C ILE A 39 -17.05 -48.00 6.59
N GLU A 40 -18.20 -48.20 7.23
CA GLU A 40 -19.18 -49.21 6.82
C GLU A 40 -19.70 -48.98 5.39
N LYS A 41 -19.92 -47.71 5.00
CA LYS A 41 -20.29 -47.35 3.62
C LYS A 41 -19.20 -47.67 2.59
N VAL A 42 -17.93 -47.47 2.95
CA VAL A 42 -16.80 -47.79 2.06
C VAL A 42 -16.67 -49.30 1.87
N ASP A 43 -16.85 -50.09 2.93
CA ASP A 43 -16.83 -51.55 2.85
C ASP A 43 -17.95 -52.10 1.95
N GLU A 44 -19.16 -51.52 1.99
CA GLU A 44 -20.24 -51.88 1.06
C GLU A 44 -19.88 -51.61 -0.40
N LEU A 45 -19.25 -50.46 -0.69
CA LEU A 45 -18.83 -50.11 -2.05
C LEU A 45 -17.72 -51.04 -2.55
N MET A 46 -16.79 -51.41 -1.67
CA MET A 46 -15.69 -52.32 -2.00
C MET A 46 -16.22 -53.70 -2.39
N LYS A 47 -17.16 -54.26 -1.63
CA LYS A 47 -17.83 -55.53 -1.98
C LYS A 47 -18.55 -55.48 -3.33
N LYS A 48 -19.15 -54.34 -3.67
CA LYS A 48 -19.77 -54.15 -4.99
C LYS A 48 -18.75 -54.14 -6.12
N ALA A 49 -17.62 -53.46 -5.92
CA ALA A 49 -16.53 -53.42 -6.91
C ALA A 49 -15.92 -54.81 -7.14
N GLU A 50 -15.69 -55.58 -6.07
CA GLU A 50 -15.22 -56.97 -6.17
C GLU A 50 -16.19 -57.85 -6.96
N SER A 51 -17.49 -57.71 -6.72
CA SER A 51 -18.51 -58.43 -7.50
C SER A 51 -18.51 -58.08 -8.99
N CYS A 52 -18.22 -56.82 -9.35
CA CYS A 52 -18.13 -56.41 -10.75
C CYS A 52 -16.89 -56.97 -11.44
N LEU A 53 -15.75 -57.05 -10.75
CA LEU A 53 -14.52 -57.62 -11.31
C LEU A 53 -14.68 -59.11 -11.63
N VAL A 54 -15.30 -59.88 -10.74
CA VAL A 54 -15.55 -61.31 -10.97
C VAL A 54 -16.45 -61.55 -12.20
N ALA A 55 -17.42 -60.67 -12.45
CA ALA A 55 -18.29 -60.74 -13.63
C ALA A 55 -17.53 -60.45 -14.94
N LEU A 56 -16.59 -59.50 -14.92
CA LEU A 56 -15.80 -59.15 -16.10
C LEU A 56 -14.77 -60.24 -16.47
N GLU A 57 -14.16 -60.89 -15.48
CA GLU A 57 -13.22 -61.99 -15.73
C GLU A 57 -13.90 -63.22 -16.36
N THR A 58 -15.20 -63.43 -16.12
CA THR A 58 -15.96 -64.54 -16.72
C THR A 58 -16.38 -64.30 -18.17
N ASP A 59 -16.39 -63.05 -18.64
CA ASP A 59 -16.81 -62.69 -20.00
C ASP A 59 -15.66 -62.69 -21.02
N SER A 60 -14.38 -62.67 -20.61
CA SER A 60 -13.24 -62.49 -21.53
C SER A 60 -12.64 -63.79 -22.13
N ASP A 61 -13.05 -64.97 -21.66
CA ASP A 61 -12.52 -66.28 -22.09
C ASP A 61 -13.10 -66.79 -23.44
N GLY A 62 -13.92 -65.99 -24.13
CA GLY A 62 -14.83 -66.47 -25.18
C GLY A 62 -14.43 -66.30 -26.65
N GLU A 63 -13.40 -65.53 -27.02
CA GLU A 63 -13.25 -65.13 -28.44
C GLU A 63 -11.80 -65.21 -28.96
N GLN A 64 -11.51 -66.23 -29.78
CA GLN A 64 -10.36 -66.22 -30.69
C GLN A 64 -10.68 -66.96 -32.00
N GLU A 65 -10.22 -66.35 -33.11
CA GLU A 65 -9.99 -66.85 -34.49
C GLU A 65 -10.95 -66.40 -35.63
N ALA A 66 -10.37 -65.72 -36.65
CA ALA A 66 -10.71 -65.88 -38.07
C ALA A 66 -9.66 -65.25 -39.04
N ASP A 67 -8.89 -66.15 -39.66
CA ASP A 67 -8.28 -66.31 -41.01
C ASP A 67 -8.03 -65.18 -42.06
N CYS A 68 -6.89 -65.31 -42.74
CA CYS A 68 -6.17 -64.43 -43.69
C CYS A 68 -6.36 -64.79 -45.19
N SER A 69 -6.49 -63.80 -46.11
CA SER A 69 -5.90 -63.87 -47.49
C SER A 69 -6.10 -62.63 -48.41
N CYS A 70 -6.72 -61.52 -47.95
CA CYS A 70 -6.72 -60.22 -48.67
C CYS A 70 -5.50 -59.34 -48.31
N GLU A 71 -4.60 -59.86 -47.48
CA GLU A 71 -3.78 -59.04 -46.60
C GLU A 71 -2.63 -58.31 -47.31
N MET A 72 -1.85 -58.94 -48.19
CA MET A 72 -0.57 -58.35 -48.65
C MET A 72 -0.67 -57.02 -49.46
N ALA A 73 -1.82 -56.73 -50.09
CA ALA A 73 -2.04 -55.49 -50.85
C ALA A 73 -2.70 -54.40 -49.98
N GLU A 74 -3.64 -54.80 -49.14
CA GLU A 74 -4.25 -53.95 -48.11
C GLU A 74 -3.20 -53.56 -47.05
N GLU A 75 -2.30 -54.47 -46.69
CA GLU A 75 -1.21 -54.28 -45.74
C GLU A 75 -0.22 -53.21 -46.20
N LYS A 76 0.08 -53.13 -47.51
CA LYS A 76 0.94 -52.06 -48.06
C LYS A 76 0.27 -50.69 -48.09
N THR A 77 -1.03 -50.64 -48.38
CA THR A 77 -1.79 -49.38 -48.30
C THR A 77 -1.94 -48.93 -46.85
N LEU A 78 -2.18 -49.87 -45.94
CA LEU A 78 -2.26 -49.62 -44.51
C LEU A 78 -0.90 -49.20 -43.95
N GLU A 79 0.22 -49.77 -44.40
CA GLU A 79 1.57 -49.36 -44.01
C GLU A 79 1.87 -47.91 -44.42
N GLN A 80 1.51 -47.51 -45.64
CA GLN A 80 1.68 -46.13 -46.11
C GLN A 80 0.79 -45.14 -45.33
N GLU A 81 -0.45 -45.51 -45.04
CA GLU A 81 -1.32 -44.72 -44.17
C GLU A 81 -0.74 -44.62 -42.76
N LEU A 82 -0.19 -45.72 -42.21
CA LEU A 82 0.47 -45.74 -40.90
C LEU A 82 1.71 -44.85 -40.85
N GLU A 83 2.52 -44.84 -41.90
CA GLU A 83 3.67 -43.94 -42.03
C GLU A 83 3.23 -42.47 -42.13
N SER A 84 2.17 -42.18 -42.88
CA SER A 84 1.62 -40.82 -42.99
C SER A 84 1.03 -40.33 -41.66
N LEU A 85 0.29 -41.18 -40.95
CA LEU A 85 -0.29 -40.88 -39.64
C LEU A 85 0.78 -40.72 -38.57
N LYS A 86 1.87 -41.50 -38.64
CA LYS A 86 3.02 -41.32 -37.74
C LYS A 86 3.74 -39.99 -37.97
N ALA A 87 3.89 -39.56 -39.22
CA ALA A 87 4.48 -38.27 -39.54
C ALA A 87 3.61 -37.11 -39.02
N GLU A 88 2.28 -37.21 -39.20
CA GLU A 88 1.31 -36.24 -38.67
C GLU A 88 1.30 -36.24 -37.13
N GLU A 89 1.40 -37.41 -36.48
CA GLU A 89 1.51 -37.51 -35.02
C GLU A 89 2.79 -36.85 -34.50
N GLU A 90 3.93 -37.02 -35.18
CA GLU A 90 5.18 -36.37 -34.79
C GLU A 90 5.14 -34.85 -34.97
N GLU A 91 4.47 -34.35 -36.01
CA GLU A 91 4.27 -32.92 -36.24
C GLU A 91 3.37 -32.31 -35.15
N LEU A 92 2.22 -32.93 -34.89
CA LEU A 92 1.31 -32.51 -33.81
C LEU A 92 1.97 -32.56 -32.43
N ARG A 93 2.84 -33.55 -32.17
CA ARG A 93 3.61 -33.61 -30.91
C ARG A 93 4.60 -32.45 -30.77
N ARG A 94 5.20 -31.99 -31.86
CA ARG A 94 6.09 -30.81 -31.83
C ARG A 94 5.29 -29.54 -31.60
N GLU A 95 4.18 -29.37 -32.30
CA GLU A 95 3.27 -28.22 -32.09
C GLU A 95 2.75 -28.15 -30.66
N LEU A 96 2.35 -29.30 -30.08
CA LEU A 96 1.95 -29.36 -28.67
C LEU A 96 3.09 -28.97 -27.73
N SER A 97 4.31 -29.44 -27.98
CA SER A 97 5.48 -29.08 -27.16
C SER A 97 5.83 -27.60 -27.25
N ASP A 98 5.72 -27.00 -28.44
CA ASP A 98 5.97 -25.57 -28.65
C ASP A 98 4.88 -24.73 -27.96
N LEU A 99 3.62 -25.16 -28.06
CA LEU A 99 2.49 -24.50 -27.41
C LEU A 99 2.56 -24.60 -25.88
N GLU A 100 3.02 -25.73 -25.34
CA GLU A 100 3.28 -25.90 -23.91
C GLU A 100 4.37 -24.94 -23.42
N ALA A 101 5.47 -24.81 -24.17
CA ALA A 101 6.55 -23.88 -23.84
C ALA A 101 6.08 -22.41 -23.87
N GLU A 102 5.28 -22.02 -24.87
CA GLU A 102 4.66 -20.68 -24.93
C GLU A 102 3.73 -20.42 -23.74
N ASN A 103 2.94 -21.43 -23.33
CA ASN A 103 2.03 -21.33 -22.21
C ASN A 103 2.78 -21.19 -20.87
N GLU A 104 3.87 -21.94 -20.68
CA GLU A 104 4.75 -21.77 -19.52
C GLU A 104 5.36 -20.37 -19.45
N GLN A 105 5.82 -19.84 -20.60
CA GLN A 105 6.34 -18.47 -20.68
C GLN A 105 5.26 -17.43 -20.32
N MET A 106 4.05 -17.59 -20.85
CA MET A 106 2.93 -16.70 -20.55
C MET A 106 2.53 -16.75 -19.08
N LEU A 107 2.53 -17.94 -18.47
CA LEU A 107 2.27 -18.12 -17.04
C LEU A 107 3.33 -17.41 -16.18
N ALA A 108 4.60 -17.50 -16.56
CA ALA A 108 5.68 -16.77 -15.87
C ALA A 108 5.47 -15.25 -15.96
N GLU A 109 5.06 -14.74 -17.12
CA GLU A 109 4.77 -13.32 -17.32
C GLU A 109 3.55 -12.86 -16.50
N ILE A 110 2.48 -13.65 -16.48
CA ILE A 110 1.28 -13.38 -15.66
C ILE A 110 1.65 -13.33 -14.17
N ASN A 111 2.48 -14.25 -13.69
CA ASN A 111 2.90 -14.26 -12.29
C ASN A 111 3.74 -13.02 -11.94
N HIS A 112 4.68 -12.63 -12.81
CA HIS A 112 5.46 -11.40 -12.65
C HIS A 112 4.57 -10.15 -12.62
N LEU A 113 3.55 -10.08 -13.48
CA LEU A 113 2.58 -8.99 -13.49
C LEU A 113 1.73 -8.96 -12.21
N LYS A 114 1.29 -10.12 -11.70
CA LYS A 114 0.57 -10.21 -10.43
C LYS A 114 1.42 -9.76 -9.24
N GLU A 115 2.71 -10.11 -9.22
CA GLU A 115 3.62 -9.62 -8.17
C GLU A 115 3.79 -8.10 -8.23
N LYS A 116 3.93 -7.53 -9.43
CA LYS A 116 3.95 -6.07 -9.62
C LYS A 116 2.64 -5.41 -9.19
N GLU A 117 1.50 -5.98 -9.55
CA GLU A 117 0.18 -5.49 -9.13
C GLU A 117 0.07 -5.48 -7.61
N LYS A 118 0.43 -6.58 -6.94
CA LYS A 118 0.44 -6.69 -5.49
C LYS A 118 1.35 -5.63 -4.86
N SER A 119 2.56 -5.45 -5.38
CA SER A 119 3.48 -4.41 -4.91
C SER A 119 2.90 -3.00 -5.09
N CYS A 120 2.22 -2.73 -6.20
CA CYS A 120 1.55 -1.44 -6.43
C CYS A 120 0.36 -1.24 -5.47
N LEU A 121 -0.42 -2.28 -5.18
CA LEU A 121 -1.51 -2.22 -4.20
C LEU A 121 -0.98 -1.98 -2.78
N GLU A 122 0.07 -2.70 -2.38
CA GLU A 122 0.74 -2.47 -1.09
C GLU A 122 1.27 -1.03 -0.98
N LEU A 123 1.82 -0.48 -2.07
CA LEU A 123 2.22 0.93 -2.14
C LEU A 123 1.00 1.87 -2.03
N LEU A 124 -0.11 1.59 -2.72
CA LEU A 124 -1.32 2.41 -2.63
C LEU A 124 -1.96 2.38 -1.23
N GLU A 125 -1.97 1.24 -0.57
CA GLU A 125 -2.46 1.10 0.81
C GLU A 125 -1.52 1.81 1.80
N THR A 126 -0.19 1.72 1.57
CA THR A 126 0.81 2.42 2.39
C THR A 126 0.74 3.93 2.20
N TYR A 127 0.50 4.37 0.98
CA TYR A 127 0.39 5.77 0.59
C TYR A 127 -1.07 6.09 0.25
N ASN A 128 -1.94 6.12 1.26
CA ASN A 128 -3.31 6.59 1.08
C ASN A 128 -3.27 8.09 0.73
N PHE A 129 -3.27 8.42 -0.57
CA PHE A 129 -3.16 9.80 -1.08
C PHE A 129 -4.43 10.63 -0.84
N THR A 130 -5.49 10.03 -0.33
CA THR A 130 -6.72 10.70 0.09
C THR A 130 -6.49 11.33 1.46
N GLU A 131 -5.79 12.46 1.47
CA GLU A 131 -5.54 13.27 2.69
C GLU A 131 -6.79 14.06 3.14
N TRP A 132 -7.96 13.79 2.56
CA TRP A 132 -9.21 14.46 2.89
C TRP A 132 -10.36 13.52 3.24
N GLU A 133 -11.22 13.99 4.14
CA GLU A 133 -12.47 13.35 4.54
C GLU A 133 -13.64 14.30 4.25
N ILE A 134 -14.77 13.75 3.79
CA ILE A 134 -15.99 14.55 3.58
C ILE A 134 -16.76 14.57 4.89
N THR A 135 -16.94 15.75 5.46
CA THR A 135 -17.70 15.93 6.71
C THR A 135 -19.13 16.35 6.45
N GLU A 136 -19.37 17.13 5.41
CA GLU A 136 -20.70 17.56 5.01
C GLU A 136 -20.87 17.49 3.50
N TRP A 137 -22.01 16.96 3.06
CA TRP A 137 -22.45 17.02 1.67
C TRP A 137 -23.93 17.39 1.59
N SER A 138 -24.22 18.56 1.03
CA SER A 138 -25.58 19.06 0.86
C SER A 138 -25.85 19.50 -0.59
N GLN A 139 -27.06 19.99 -0.85
CA GLN A 139 -27.39 20.55 -2.16
C GLN A 139 -26.67 21.88 -2.43
N GLN A 140 -26.31 22.62 -1.38
CA GLN A 140 -25.76 23.98 -1.47
C GLN A 140 -24.27 24.04 -1.18
N GLN A 141 -23.73 23.10 -0.41
CA GLN A 141 -22.33 23.10 -0.03
C GLN A 141 -21.78 21.68 0.17
N ALA A 142 -20.46 21.55 0.05
CA ALA A 142 -19.71 20.39 0.51
C ALA A 142 -18.52 20.85 1.34
N VAL A 143 -18.23 20.14 2.43
CA VAL A 143 -17.15 20.44 3.35
C VAL A 143 -16.17 19.27 3.37
N PHE A 144 -14.91 19.57 3.12
CA PHE A 144 -13.81 18.62 3.12
C PHE A 144 -12.80 19.00 4.20
N ASN A 145 -12.39 18.04 5.01
CA ASN A 145 -11.38 18.24 6.03
C ASN A 145 -10.06 17.63 5.59
N PHE A 146 -8.95 18.33 5.82
CA PHE A 146 -7.59 17.88 5.57
C PHE A 146 -6.78 17.89 6.86
N LEU A 147 -5.70 17.09 6.91
CA LEU A 147 -4.76 17.03 8.03
C LEU A 147 -5.46 16.82 9.39
N TYR A 148 -6.21 15.72 9.54
CA TYR A 148 -6.88 15.39 10.81
C TYR A 148 -7.74 16.56 11.35
N ASP A 149 -8.63 17.08 10.50
CA ASP A 149 -9.56 18.19 10.81
C ASP A 149 -8.91 19.55 11.12
N SER A 150 -7.63 19.75 10.79
CA SER A 150 -6.96 21.05 11.04
C SER A 150 -7.13 22.07 9.91
N ILE A 151 -7.54 21.63 8.72
CA ILE A 151 -7.83 22.51 7.59
C ILE A 151 -9.20 22.11 7.02
N GLU A 152 -10.09 23.08 6.90
CA GLU A 152 -11.41 22.90 6.31
C GLU A 152 -11.46 23.56 4.93
N LEU A 153 -12.03 22.86 3.95
CA LEU A 153 -12.35 23.36 2.62
C LEU A 153 -13.87 23.35 2.44
N THR A 154 -14.46 24.53 2.37
CA THR A 154 -15.87 24.72 2.08
C THR A 154 -16.07 25.02 0.59
N VAL A 155 -16.83 24.19 -0.10
CA VAL A 155 -17.19 24.36 -1.51
C VAL A 155 -18.67 24.73 -1.61
N MET A 156 -18.97 25.93 -2.09
CA MET A 156 -20.35 26.38 -2.29
C MET A 156 -20.81 26.09 -3.72
N PHE A 157 -21.91 25.36 -3.86
CA PHE A 157 -22.52 25.04 -5.15
C PHE A 157 -23.46 26.15 -5.62
N GLY A 158 -23.36 26.46 -6.91
CA GLY A 158 -24.27 27.34 -7.63
C GLY A 158 -25.51 26.61 -8.15
N PRO A 159 -26.39 27.34 -8.85
CA PRO A 159 -27.58 26.75 -9.46
C PRO A 159 -27.20 25.67 -10.48
N LEU A 160 -28.10 24.68 -10.62
CA LEU A 160 -27.99 23.65 -11.64
C LEU A 160 -27.97 24.28 -13.03
N ILE A 161 -27.10 23.77 -13.91
CA ILE A 161 -27.09 24.20 -15.31
C ILE A 161 -28.28 23.52 -16.01
N ASP A 162 -29.21 24.31 -16.56
CA ASP A 162 -30.37 23.80 -17.31
C ASP A 162 -29.90 22.99 -18.53
N GLY A 163 -30.33 21.72 -18.62
CA GLY A 163 -30.12 20.86 -19.78
C GLY A 163 -29.69 19.42 -19.48
N ASP A 164 -29.24 19.12 -18.26
CA ASP A 164 -28.80 17.77 -17.89
C ASP A 164 -29.88 17.01 -17.12
N VAL A 165 -30.94 16.62 -17.84
CA VAL A 165 -32.06 15.82 -17.31
C VAL A 165 -31.75 14.31 -17.37
N PHE A 166 -30.61 13.91 -17.94
CA PHE A 166 -30.29 12.51 -18.23
C PHE A 166 -28.91 12.02 -17.75
N GLY A 167 -28.04 12.88 -17.19
CA GLY A 167 -26.80 12.46 -16.54
C GLY A 167 -26.99 12.12 -15.06
N GLU A 168 -26.36 11.04 -14.58
CA GLU A 168 -26.36 10.63 -13.16
C GLU A 168 -25.72 11.67 -12.22
N ASN A 169 -24.98 12.65 -12.74
CA ASN A 169 -24.33 13.72 -11.98
C ASN A 169 -24.48 15.08 -12.70
N PRO A 170 -25.45 15.93 -12.33
CA PRO A 170 -25.61 17.23 -12.98
C PRO A 170 -24.38 18.10 -12.72
N SER A 171 -23.79 18.61 -13.80
CA SER A 171 -22.68 19.57 -13.71
C SER A 171 -23.13 20.83 -12.97
N ARG A 172 -22.61 21.05 -11.76
CA ARG A 172 -22.87 22.26 -10.96
C ARG A 172 -21.74 23.26 -11.11
N LYS A 173 -22.08 24.54 -11.18
CA LYS A 173 -21.11 25.63 -11.05
C LYS A 173 -20.66 25.73 -9.60
N ILE A 174 -19.39 26.02 -9.34
CA ILE A 174 -18.91 26.36 -8.00
C ILE A 174 -18.91 27.88 -7.85
N VAL A 175 -19.50 28.37 -6.76
CA VAL A 175 -19.65 29.80 -6.46
C VAL A 175 -18.45 30.31 -5.67
N SER A 176 -17.98 29.53 -4.70
CA SER A 176 -16.80 29.86 -3.90
C SER A 176 -16.11 28.59 -3.39
N LEU A 177 -14.78 28.66 -3.25
CA LEU A 177 -13.97 27.71 -2.50
C LEU A 177 -13.26 28.47 -1.39
N ASN A 178 -13.56 28.14 -0.15
CA ASN A 178 -12.96 28.78 1.03
C ASN A 178 -12.13 27.76 1.79
N PHE A 179 -10.93 28.16 2.20
CA PHE A 179 -10.08 27.36 3.06
C PHE A 179 -9.95 28.03 4.42
N GLU A 180 -10.20 27.29 5.49
CA GLU A 180 -10.12 27.78 6.87
C GLU A 180 -9.15 26.93 7.70
N SER A 181 -8.42 27.62 8.58
CA SER A 181 -7.52 26.99 9.55
C SER A 181 -8.30 26.75 10.84
N LEU A 182 -8.33 25.50 11.29
CA LEU A 182 -8.92 25.11 12.58
C LEU A 182 -7.86 24.81 13.65
N LEU A 183 -6.58 25.05 13.34
CA LEU A 183 -5.47 24.81 14.25
C LEU A 183 -5.35 25.94 15.28
N ASP A 184 -5.23 25.57 16.55
CA ASP A 184 -4.91 26.49 17.63
C ASP A 184 -3.39 26.77 17.65
N GLU A 185 -2.96 27.88 17.06
CA GLU A 185 -1.54 28.27 16.97
C GLU A 185 -0.84 28.37 18.33
N GLU A 186 -1.56 28.64 19.42
CA GLU A 186 -0.95 28.78 20.75
C GLU A 186 -0.67 27.42 21.41
N LYS A 187 -1.45 26.38 21.07
CA LYS A 187 -1.32 25.04 21.65
C LYS A 187 -0.61 24.05 20.74
N ALA A 188 -0.58 24.32 19.44
CA ALA A 188 -0.03 23.39 18.46
C ALA A 188 1.51 23.34 18.49
N PRO A 189 2.12 22.19 18.17
CA PRO A 189 3.56 22.09 17.98
C PRO A 189 4.05 23.04 16.86
N PRO A 190 5.27 23.60 16.96
CA PRO A 190 5.84 24.45 15.91
C PRO A 190 5.91 23.77 14.54
N SER A 191 6.12 22.44 14.51
CA SER A 191 6.05 21.61 13.30
C SER A 191 4.68 21.72 12.61
N SER A 192 3.59 21.61 13.38
CA SER A 192 2.22 21.68 12.86
C SER A 192 1.88 23.08 12.36
N CYS A 193 2.28 24.12 13.11
CA CYS A 193 2.09 25.52 12.68
C CYS A 193 2.84 25.81 11.37
N LEU A 194 4.07 25.32 11.22
CA LEU A 194 4.83 25.44 9.98
C LEU A 194 4.13 24.76 8.81
N VAL A 195 3.71 23.51 8.98
CA VAL A 195 3.02 22.73 7.94
C VAL A 195 1.80 23.48 7.44
N GLN A 196 0.97 23.97 8.35
CA GLN A 196 -0.24 24.68 8.00
C GLN A 196 0.06 25.99 7.27
N ARG A 197 1.04 26.77 7.75
CA ARG A 197 1.44 28.02 7.09
C ARG A 197 1.96 27.79 5.67
N LEU A 198 2.70 26.71 5.43
CA LEU A 198 3.15 26.36 4.07
C LEU A 198 1.96 25.97 3.16
N ILE A 199 0.97 25.24 3.69
CA ILE A 199 -0.23 24.91 2.93
C ILE A 199 -1.04 26.17 2.59
N PHE A 200 -1.22 27.09 3.54
CA PHE A 200 -1.90 28.36 3.26
C PHE A 200 -1.10 29.27 2.34
N GLN A 201 0.23 29.21 2.36
CA GLN A 201 1.08 29.89 1.37
C GLN A 201 0.82 29.35 -0.04
N PHE A 202 0.68 28.02 -0.20
CA PHE A 202 0.27 27.42 -1.47
C PHE A 202 -1.12 27.90 -1.89
N ILE A 203 -2.10 27.80 -0.98
CA ILE A 203 -3.48 28.19 -1.26
C ILE A 203 -3.56 29.65 -1.70
N GLY A 204 -2.87 30.54 -1.00
CA GLY A 204 -2.79 31.96 -1.36
C GLY A 204 -2.05 32.21 -2.68
N SER A 205 -1.01 31.43 -3.00
CA SER A 205 -0.25 31.58 -4.24
C SER A 205 -1.01 31.21 -5.51
N GLN A 206 -2.04 30.34 -5.41
CA GLN A 206 -2.83 29.92 -6.56
C GLN A 206 -3.85 30.97 -7.03
N GLY A 207 -4.05 32.04 -6.26
CA GLY A 207 -4.98 33.13 -6.60
C GLY A 207 -6.45 32.72 -6.43
N CYS A 208 -7.32 33.16 -7.35
CA CYS A 208 -8.76 32.88 -7.31
C CYS A 208 -9.06 31.42 -7.69
N TRP A 209 -9.29 30.57 -6.70
CA TRP A 209 -9.67 29.16 -6.87
C TRP A 209 -10.95 28.98 -7.69
N GLU A 210 -11.85 29.96 -7.68
CA GLU A 210 -13.10 29.95 -8.44
C GLU A 210 -12.86 29.97 -9.95
N GLN A 211 -11.75 30.58 -10.41
CA GLN A 211 -11.38 30.60 -11.83
C GLN A 211 -10.81 29.26 -12.28
N ARG A 212 -10.12 28.54 -11.40
CA ARG A 212 -9.55 27.21 -11.69
C ARG A 212 -10.56 26.09 -11.56
N CYS A 213 -11.56 26.26 -10.70
CA CYS A 213 -12.59 25.28 -10.45
C CYS A 213 -13.98 25.88 -10.73
N PRO A 214 -14.30 26.24 -11.98
CA PRO A 214 -15.59 26.84 -12.29
C PRO A 214 -16.74 25.84 -12.17
N MET A 215 -16.46 24.54 -12.32
CA MET A 215 -17.44 23.46 -12.35
C MET A 215 -17.05 22.29 -11.45
N LEU A 216 -18.06 21.58 -10.94
CA LEU A 216 -17.90 20.47 -10.00
C LEU A 216 -16.97 19.35 -10.49
N TYR A 217 -16.92 19.07 -11.79
CA TYR A 217 -16.04 18.03 -12.32
C TYR A 217 -14.54 18.39 -12.23
N TYR A 218 -14.18 19.66 -12.01
CA TYR A 218 -12.80 20.06 -11.71
C TYR A 218 -12.43 19.90 -10.23
N LEU A 219 -13.42 19.70 -9.35
CA LEU A 219 -13.19 19.57 -7.92
C LEU A 219 -12.25 18.40 -7.56
N PRO A 220 -12.36 17.20 -8.16
CA PRO A 220 -11.41 16.12 -7.90
C PRO A 220 -9.95 16.49 -8.22
N GLN A 221 -9.74 17.31 -9.26
CA GLN A 221 -8.40 17.78 -9.62
C GLN A 221 -7.85 18.76 -8.58
N VAL A 222 -8.67 19.70 -8.12
CA VAL A 222 -8.28 20.62 -7.03
C VAL A 222 -7.98 19.87 -5.74
N LEU A 223 -8.85 18.94 -5.35
CA LEU A 223 -8.65 18.11 -4.17
C LEU A 223 -7.34 17.32 -4.28
N ARG A 224 -7.02 16.76 -5.45
CA ARG A 224 -5.75 16.05 -5.67
C ARG A 224 -4.54 16.97 -5.54
N ASP A 225 -4.59 18.17 -6.13
CA ASP A 225 -3.50 19.13 -6.09
C ASP A 225 -3.22 19.60 -4.65
N VAL A 226 -4.28 19.88 -3.88
CA VAL A 226 -4.20 20.24 -2.46
C VAL A 226 -3.70 19.04 -1.65
N SER A 227 -4.24 17.84 -1.83
CA SER A 227 -3.77 16.62 -1.15
C SER A 227 -2.28 16.38 -1.34
N LEU A 228 -1.75 16.62 -2.55
CA LEU A 228 -0.34 16.43 -2.84
C LEU A 228 0.53 17.39 -2.01
N VAL A 229 0.14 18.65 -1.89
CA VAL A 229 0.86 19.65 -1.09
C VAL A 229 0.72 19.35 0.40
N VAL A 230 -0.49 19.01 0.83
CA VAL A 230 -0.79 18.60 2.20
C VAL A 230 0.09 17.42 2.62
N SER A 231 0.14 16.36 1.82
CA SER A 231 0.94 15.16 2.09
C SER A 231 2.44 15.48 2.19
N ARG A 232 2.95 16.31 1.27
CA ARG A 232 4.37 16.75 1.31
C ARG A 232 4.70 17.57 2.54
N CYS A 233 3.81 18.48 2.92
CA CYS A 233 4.00 19.30 4.12
C CYS A 233 3.86 18.45 5.38
N LYS A 234 2.92 17.49 5.43
CA LYS A 234 2.79 16.51 6.52
C LYS A 234 4.09 15.76 6.76
N ILE A 235 4.69 15.21 5.71
CA ILE A 235 6.00 14.53 5.78
C ILE A 235 7.07 15.47 6.35
N LEU A 236 7.09 16.74 5.94
CA LEU A 236 8.02 17.73 6.49
C LEU A 236 7.80 17.96 8.00
N GLY A 237 6.55 18.05 8.45
CA GLY A 237 6.22 18.13 9.88
C GLY A 237 6.78 16.94 10.66
N GLU A 238 6.57 15.72 10.14
CA GLU A 238 7.12 14.48 10.72
C GLU A 238 8.67 14.46 10.69
N GLU A 239 9.28 15.05 9.67
CA GLU A 239 10.74 15.20 9.60
C GLU A 239 11.27 16.11 10.71
N ILE A 240 10.62 17.25 10.95
CA ILE A 240 10.97 18.18 12.03
C ILE A 240 10.84 17.51 13.40
N GLU A 241 9.70 16.86 13.67
CA GLU A 241 9.48 16.16 14.94
C GLU A 241 10.49 15.04 15.18
N PHE A 242 10.86 14.32 14.12
CA PHE A 242 11.91 13.32 14.20
C PHE A 242 13.26 13.95 14.54
N LEU A 243 13.61 15.07 13.91
CA LEU A 243 14.88 15.75 14.16
C LEU A 243 14.89 16.41 15.55
N GLU A 244 13.78 16.90 16.07
CA GLU A 244 13.68 17.38 17.44
C GLU A 244 13.93 16.26 18.45
N ARG A 245 13.40 15.06 18.17
CA ARG A 245 13.52 13.91 19.08
C ARG A 245 14.85 13.15 18.96
N TRP A 246 15.42 13.07 17.75
CA TRP A 246 16.59 12.24 17.43
C TRP A 246 17.78 13.02 16.89
N GLY A 247 17.68 14.35 16.77
CA GLY A 247 18.70 15.23 16.23
C GLY A 247 20.06 15.11 16.91
N GLY A 248 20.08 14.81 18.21
CA GLY A 248 21.32 14.61 18.96
C GLY A 248 22.24 13.54 18.35
N LYS A 249 21.69 12.52 17.68
CA LYS A 249 22.49 11.50 16.96
C LYS A 249 23.29 12.08 15.80
N TYR A 250 22.87 13.22 15.28
CA TYR A 250 23.46 13.91 14.13
C TYR A 250 24.28 15.15 14.53
N ASN A 251 24.61 15.30 15.82
CA ASN A 251 25.21 16.53 16.38
C ASN A 251 24.33 17.79 16.18
N LEU A 252 23.02 17.61 16.00
CA LEU A 252 22.04 18.68 15.97
C LEU A 252 21.61 18.97 17.41
N LEU A 253 22.01 20.14 17.92
CA LEU A 253 21.80 20.56 19.30
C LEU A 253 20.40 21.12 19.52
N LYS A 254 19.93 21.94 18.58
CA LYS A 254 18.63 22.62 18.68
C LYS A 254 18.03 22.83 17.30
N ILE A 255 16.70 22.75 17.25
CA ILE A 255 15.88 23.16 16.13
C ILE A 255 15.00 24.30 16.61
N ASP A 256 14.86 25.33 15.78
CA ASP A 256 13.98 26.45 16.02
C ASP A 256 13.19 26.72 14.74
N VAL A 257 11.87 26.82 14.87
CA VAL A 257 10.96 27.02 13.74
C VAL A 257 10.28 28.37 13.93
N SER A 258 10.54 29.29 13.01
CA SER A 258 9.96 30.63 12.99
C SER A 258 9.29 30.89 11.65
N ASP A 259 7.97 30.94 11.62
CA ASP A 259 7.15 31.10 10.43
C ASP A 259 7.39 30.02 9.36
N THR A 260 8.15 30.34 8.32
CA THR A 260 8.54 29.43 7.22
C THR A 260 10.04 29.11 7.26
N VAL A 261 10.75 29.58 8.29
CA VAL A 261 12.19 29.46 8.43
C VAL A 261 12.51 28.44 9.51
N VAL A 262 13.35 27.47 9.18
CA VAL A 262 13.86 26.45 10.10
C VAL A 262 15.33 26.70 10.36
N LYS A 263 15.69 26.85 11.64
CA LYS A 263 17.06 27.02 12.09
C LYS A 263 17.54 25.73 12.75
N LEU A 264 18.68 25.24 12.29
CA LEU A 264 19.31 24.02 12.74
C LEU A 264 20.67 24.36 13.34
N LEU A 265 20.81 24.23 14.65
CA LEU A 265 22.07 24.50 15.35
C LEU A 265 22.89 23.22 15.48
N PHE A 266 23.99 23.13 14.72
CA PHE A 266 24.93 22.02 14.81
C PHE A 266 26.07 22.35 15.77
N SER A 267 26.48 21.36 16.56
CA SER A 267 27.61 21.49 17.49
C SER A 267 28.32 20.16 17.65
N ALA A 268 29.57 20.08 17.22
CA ALA A 268 30.41 18.90 17.38
C ALA A 268 31.79 19.29 17.92
N SER A 269 32.14 18.78 19.10
CA SER A 269 33.46 19.01 19.71
C SER A 269 34.58 18.33 18.93
N VAL A 270 34.32 17.13 18.39
CA VAL A 270 35.30 16.32 17.62
C VAL A 270 35.77 17.05 16.37
N ALA A 271 34.85 17.72 15.66
CA ALA A 271 35.16 18.53 14.49
C ALA A 271 35.52 19.99 14.83
N PHE A 272 35.56 20.34 16.12
CA PHE A 272 35.72 21.72 16.61
C PHE A 272 34.82 22.72 15.87
N ALA A 273 33.54 22.37 15.69
CA ALA A 273 32.63 23.13 14.87
C ALA A 273 31.30 23.43 15.57
N LYS A 274 30.83 24.66 15.39
CA LYS A 274 29.50 25.11 15.81
C LYS A 274 29.00 26.14 14.80
N PHE A 275 27.86 25.86 14.18
CA PHE A 275 27.24 26.76 13.22
C PHE A 275 25.74 26.55 13.21
N GLU A 276 25.01 27.59 12.84
CA GLU A 276 23.56 27.55 12.65
C GLU A 276 23.25 27.60 11.15
N LEU A 277 22.46 26.64 10.69
CA LEU A 277 21.96 26.57 9.32
C LEU A 277 20.52 27.05 9.32
N VAL A 278 20.24 28.10 8.57
CA VAL A 278 18.91 28.69 8.44
C VAL A 278 18.36 28.35 7.07
N LEU A 279 17.25 27.62 7.02
CA LEU A 279 16.59 27.15 5.81
C LEU A 279 15.25 27.87 5.63
N SER A 280 15.03 28.47 4.45
CA SER A 280 13.72 29.05 4.10
C SER A 280 12.90 28.01 3.35
N LEU A 281 11.78 27.58 3.95
CA LEU A 281 10.89 26.59 3.36
C LEU A 281 9.81 27.27 2.52
N SER A 282 9.29 26.52 1.56
CA SER A 282 8.12 26.91 0.77
C SER A 282 7.24 25.69 0.53
N ALA A 283 6.00 25.91 0.11
CA ALA A 283 5.08 24.83 -0.21
C ALA A 283 5.54 23.89 -1.35
N ASN A 284 6.57 24.29 -2.10
CA ASN A 284 7.17 23.46 -3.14
C ASN A 284 8.13 22.39 -2.58
N TYR A 285 8.39 22.38 -1.27
CA TYR A 285 9.15 21.32 -0.61
C TYR A 285 8.52 19.94 -0.87
N PRO A 286 9.30 18.87 -1.08
CA PRO A 286 10.75 18.81 -1.18
C PRO A 286 11.27 18.93 -2.63
N SER A 287 10.48 19.46 -3.56
CA SER A 287 10.76 19.38 -5.01
C SER A 287 11.73 20.45 -5.52
N VAL A 288 12.11 21.42 -4.66
CA VAL A 288 12.96 22.56 -5.00
C VAL A 288 14.11 22.65 -4.00
N LEU A 289 15.28 23.09 -4.47
CA LEU A 289 16.42 23.37 -3.61
C LEU A 289 16.06 24.47 -2.59
N LEU A 290 16.45 24.26 -1.34
CA LEU A 290 16.14 25.17 -0.25
C LEU A 290 17.09 26.37 -0.24
N PRO A 291 16.60 27.61 -0.27
CA PRO A 291 17.41 28.77 0.08
C PRO A 291 17.93 28.62 1.51
N PHE A 292 19.23 28.82 1.69
CA PHE A 292 19.87 28.64 2.98
C PHE A 292 20.85 29.77 3.28
N THR A 293 21.11 29.98 4.57
CA THR A 293 22.20 30.82 5.07
C THR A 293 22.89 30.13 6.24
N VAL A 294 24.18 30.38 6.40
CA VAL A 294 25.00 29.76 7.46
C VAL A 294 25.56 30.83 8.38
N HIS A 295 25.33 30.66 9.68
CA HIS A 295 25.90 31.49 10.73
C HIS A 295 26.93 30.69 11.52
N GLN A 296 28.20 30.88 11.16
CA GLN A 296 29.34 30.23 11.80
C GLN A 296 29.61 30.85 13.19
N GLN A 297 29.79 30.01 14.20
CA GLN A 297 30.17 30.42 15.56
C GLN A 297 31.57 29.93 15.93
N ILE A 298 31.90 28.67 15.59
CA ILE A 298 33.16 27.99 15.93
C ILE A 298 33.55 27.08 14.76
N GLY A 299 34.85 26.95 14.48
CA GLY A 299 35.41 26.11 13.42
C GLY A 299 35.58 26.88 12.11
N ASN A 300 35.80 26.17 11.00
CA ASN A 300 36.00 26.72 9.65
C ASN A 300 34.87 26.32 8.67
N ILE A 301 33.75 25.80 9.17
CA ILE A 301 32.63 25.37 8.32
C ILE A 301 31.81 26.61 7.97
N GLY A 302 31.86 27.00 6.71
CA GLY A 302 31.14 28.14 6.16
C GLY A 302 30.06 27.73 5.15
N GLU A 303 29.64 28.71 4.35
CA GLU A 303 28.59 28.53 3.36
C GLU A 303 29.01 27.60 2.21
N GLU A 304 30.29 27.62 1.81
CA GLU A 304 30.81 26.81 0.70
C GLU A 304 30.75 25.31 1.01
N GLU A 305 31.18 24.89 2.21
CA GLU A 305 31.13 23.48 2.61
C GLU A 305 29.69 22.97 2.71
N VAL A 306 28.80 23.79 3.26
CA VAL A 306 27.38 23.45 3.42
C VAL A 306 26.70 23.41 2.05
N SER A 307 27.00 24.37 1.17
CA SER A 307 26.51 24.41 -0.21
C SER A 307 26.88 23.15 -1.00
N ALA A 308 28.12 22.67 -0.85
CA ALA A 308 28.58 21.44 -1.48
C ALA A 308 27.78 20.21 -1.00
N VAL A 309 27.44 20.15 0.30
CA VAL A 309 26.60 19.08 0.85
C VAL A 309 25.17 19.18 0.34
N LEU A 310 24.53 20.35 0.40
CA LEU A 310 23.14 20.53 -0.05
C LEU A 310 22.96 20.20 -1.53
N SER A 311 23.94 20.58 -2.36
CA SER A 311 23.94 20.30 -3.80
C SER A 311 24.10 18.81 -4.12
N SER A 312 24.69 18.03 -3.21
CA SER A 312 24.83 16.58 -3.35
C SER A 312 23.55 15.81 -3.03
N VAL A 313 22.60 16.43 -2.32
CA VAL A 313 21.38 15.76 -1.86
C VAL A 313 20.30 15.84 -2.95
N PRO A 314 19.79 14.70 -3.46
CA PRO A 314 18.67 14.72 -4.40
C PRO A 314 17.39 15.21 -3.72
N VAL A 315 16.70 16.16 -4.35
CA VAL A 315 15.35 16.58 -3.97
C VAL A 315 14.39 15.39 -3.93
N GLY A 316 13.48 15.35 -2.95
CA GLY A 316 12.52 14.24 -2.81
C GLY A 316 12.22 13.84 -1.37
N HIS A 317 11.63 12.67 -1.18
CA HIS A 317 11.18 12.20 0.14
C HIS A 317 12.28 12.26 1.20
N HIS A 318 11.93 12.70 2.42
CA HIS A 318 12.86 12.88 3.53
C HIS A 318 14.08 13.78 3.24
N TYR A 319 13.87 14.87 2.50
CA TYR A 319 14.97 15.73 2.05
C TYR A 319 15.73 16.35 3.22
N LEU A 320 15.03 16.91 4.20
CA LEU A 320 15.62 17.55 5.37
C LEU A 320 16.42 16.56 6.22
N ARG A 321 15.86 15.37 6.48
CA ARG A 321 16.59 14.30 7.20
C ARG A 321 17.86 13.87 6.46
N ARG A 322 17.82 13.76 5.13
CA ARG A 322 18.99 13.41 4.31
C ARG A 322 20.05 14.51 4.34
N ILE A 323 19.66 15.79 4.30
CA ILE A 323 20.58 16.92 4.49
C ILE A 323 21.27 16.82 5.85
N VAL A 324 20.51 16.67 6.94
CA VAL A 324 21.08 16.59 8.30
C VAL A 324 22.04 15.40 8.42
N SER A 325 21.67 14.24 7.86
CA SER A 325 22.52 13.06 7.88
C SER A 325 23.84 13.26 7.12
N LEU A 326 23.79 13.91 5.95
CA LEU A 326 25.00 14.16 5.15
C LEU A 326 25.89 15.24 5.75
N ILE A 327 25.31 16.28 6.36
CA ILE A 327 26.07 17.26 7.14
C ILE A 327 26.80 16.57 8.28
N HIS A 328 26.12 15.70 9.01
CA HIS A 328 26.74 14.94 10.10
C HIS A 328 27.93 14.10 9.61
N GLN A 329 27.73 13.32 8.54
CA GLN A 329 28.77 12.43 7.99
C GLN A 329 29.95 13.19 7.40
N ASN A 330 29.69 14.22 6.59
CA ASN A 330 30.75 14.88 5.80
C ASN A 330 31.47 15.98 6.56
N LEU A 331 30.78 16.65 7.50
CA LEU A 331 31.29 17.85 8.14
C LEU A 331 31.56 17.69 9.64
N LEU A 332 30.90 16.74 10.32
CA LEU A 332 30.93 16.65 11.79
C LEU A 332 31.53 15.35 12.35
N GLN A 333 31.69 14.29 11.55
CA GLN A 333 32.27 13.01 12.00
C GLN A 333 33.80 12.94 11.91
N ASN A 334 34.43 13.70 11.01
CA ASN A 334 35.88 13.65 10.79
C ASN A 334 36.56 14.94 11.28
N PRO A 335 37.66 14.86 12.05
CA PRO A 335 38.52 16.01 12.28
C PRO A 335 39.16 16.41 10.94
N ARG A 336 39.04 17.69 10.57
CA ARG A 336 39.76 18.28 9.43
C ARG A 336 41.04 18.93 9.91
#